data_AF-A0A2K8LVS8-F1
#
_entry.id   AF-A0A2K8LVS8-F1
#
_cell.length_a   1.000
_cell.length_b   1.000
_cell.length_c   1.000
_cell.angle_alpha   90.00
_cell.angle_beta   90.00
_cell.angle_gamma   90.00
#
_symmetry.space_group_name_H-M   'P 1'
#
loop_
_entity.id
_entity.type
_entity.pdbx_description
1 polymer ?
#
loop_
_entity_poly.entity_id
_entity_poly.type
_entity_poly.pdbx_seq_one_letter_code
_entity_poly.pdbx_strand_id
1 'polypeptide(L)' 'MTLYVYDNKAIPCADAMALVKKFHQAINGRQAAGSNNPVNATVDGWLCVSGPPAAQGGTTCSKGEQTVLAAVVPAE' A
#
# COMPACT_ATOMS: atom_id res chain seq x y z
N MET A 1 -7.04 -1.88 13.14
CA MET A 1 -6.86 -1.69 11.69
C MET A 1 -5.94 -2.80 11.23
N THR A 2 -6.43 -3.73 10.43
CA THR A 2 -5.71 -4.97 10.07
C THR A 2 -5.42 -4.93 8.57
N LEU A 3 -4.15 -5.10 8.19
CA LEU A 3 -3.69 -5.02 6.81
C LEU A 3 -3.84 -6.40 6.15
N TYR A 4 -4.64 -6.50 5.09
CA TYR A 4 -4.76 -7.73 4.29
C TYR A 4 -3.97 -7.58 3.00
N VAL A 5 -2.98 -8.46 2.83
CA VAL A 5 -2.17 -8.57 1.62
C VAL A 5 -2.60 -9.83 0.88
N TYR A 6 -2.97 -9.70 -0.39
CA TYR A 6 -3.27 -10.86 -1.24
C TYR A 6 -1.98 -11.63 -1.55
N ASP A 7 -1.93 -12.92 -1.19
CA ASP A 7 -0.82 -13.83 -1.49
C ASP A 7 -0.73 -14.05 -3.00
N ASN A 8 0.20 -13.33 -3.64
CA ASN A 8 0.66 -13.67 -4.97
C ASN A 8 1.90 -14.53 -4.75
N LYS A 9 1.93 -15.79 -5.23
CA LYS A 9 3.00 -16.78 -4.98
C LYS A 9 4.45 -16.28 -5.23
N ALA A 10 4.59 -15.14 -5.92
CA ALA A 10 5.86 -14.49 -6.18
C ALA A 10 6.42 -13.64 -5.02
N ILE A 11 5.61 -13.25 -4.02
CA ILE A 11 6.04 -12.36 -2.93
C ILE A 11 5.49 -12.86 -1.59
N PRO A 12 6.37 -13.13 -0.61
CA PRO A 12 5.93 -13.47 0.74
C PRO A 12 5.05 -12.38 1.34
N CYS A 13 3.94 -12.75 1.96
CA CYS A 13 3.04 -11.82 2.63
C CYS A 13 3.79 -10.87 3.61
N ALA A 14 4.80 -11.38 4.32
CA ALA A 14 5.64 -10.56 5.21
C ALA A 14 6.40 -9.44 4.49
N ASP A 15 6.98 -9.72 3.31
CA ASP A 15 7.70 -8.73 2.52
C ASP A 15 6.75 -7.68 1.94
N ALA A 16 5.59 -8.12 1.48
CA ALA A 16 4.54 -7.23 1.00
C ALA A 16 3.98 -6.32 2.11
N MET A 17 3.78 -6.85 3.33
CA MET A 17 3.41 -6.04 4.49
C MET A 17 4.50 -5.00 4.84
N ALA A 18 5.78 -5.41 4.82
CA ALA A 18 6.90 -4.51 5.06
C ALA A 18 6.98 -3.39 4.01
N LEU A 19 6.78 -3.73 2.73
CA LEU A 19 6.77 -2.78 1.63
C LEU A 19 5.65 -1.73 1.80
N VAL A 20 4.43 -2.18 2.07
CA VAL A 20 3.27 -1.28 2.28
C VAL A 20 3.50 -0.38 3.49
N LYS A 21 4.04 -0.92 4.59
CA LYS A 21 4.39 -0.12 5.77
C LYS A 21 5.41 0.97 5.45
N LYS A 22 6.48 0.64 4.71
CA LYS A 22 7.48 1.63 4.28
C LYS A 22 6.87 2.69 3.35
N PHE A 23 5.98 2.28 2.45
CA PHE A 23 5.23 3.22 1.61
C PHE A 23 4.40 4.19 2.45
N HIS A 24 3.58 3.70 3.39
CA HIS A 24 2.79 4.55 4.29
C HIS A 24 3.65 5.50 5.12
N GLN A 25 4.84 5.06 5.54
CA GLN A 25 5.81 5.95 6.19
C GLN A 25 6.33 7.04 5.24
N ALA A 26 6.64 6.69 3.99
CA ALA A 26 7.13 7.63 2.98
C ALA A 26 6.08 8.68 2.55
N ILE A 27 4.79 8.31 2.58
CA ILE A 27 3.67 9.20 2.25
C ILE A 27 3.02 9.82 3.48
N ASN A 28 3.56 9.61 4.69
CA ASN A 28 2.99 10.14 5.91
C ASN A 28 2.88 11.68 5.82
N GLY A 29 1.68 12.21 6.07
CA GLY A 29 1.37 13.64 5.91
C GLY A 29 1.24 14.15 4.47
N ARG A 30 1.49 13.32 3.44
CA ARG A 30 1.27 13.71 2.02
C ARG A 30 -0.15 13.47 1.55
N GLN A 31 -0.82 12.44 2.08
CA GLN A 31 -2.23 12.20 1.86
C GLN A 31 -2.98 12.50 3.16
N ALA A 32 -3.72 13.61 3.18
CA ALA A 32 -4.55 13.96 4.31
C ALA A 32 -5.65 12.90 4.51
N ALA A 33 -5.99 12.61 5.77
CA ALA A 33 -7.15 11.78 6.09
C ALA A 33 -8.41 12.41 5.48
N GLY A 34 -9.18 11.64 4.71
CA GLY A 34 -10.34 12.15 3.95
C GLY A 34 -10.04 12.69 2.54
N SER A 35 -8.76 12.86 2.14
CA SER A 35 -8.36 13.15 0.75
C SER A 35 -8.49 11.97 -0.23
N ASN A 36 -9.32 12.14 -1.26
CA ASN A 36 -9.43 11.20 -2.39
C ASN A 36 -8.30 11.34 -3.42
N ASN A 37 -7.29 12.17 -3.16
CA ASN A 37 -6.16 12.34 -4.05
C ASN A 37 -5.13 11.24 -3.79
N PRO A 38 -4.88 10.34 -4.76
CA PRO A 38 -3.85 9.31 -4.62
C PRO A 38 -2.48 9.97 -4.57
N VAL A 39 -1.63 9.46 -3.68
CA VAL A 39 -0.21 9.82 -3.63
C VAL A 39 0.62 8.62 -4.02
N ASN A 40 1.76 8.87 -4.63
CA ASN A 40 2.70 7.82 -5.02
C ASN A 40 4.07 8.07 -4.43
N ALA A 41 4.82 6.99 -4.25
CA ALA A 41 6.20 7.01 -3.83
C ALA A 41 6.89 5.71 -4.29
N THR A 42 8.17 5.81 -4.62
CA THR A 42 9.00 4.65 -4.93
C THR A 42 9.71 4.15 -3.68
N VAL A 43 9.55 2.87 -3.35
CA VAL A 43 10.10 2.24 -2.14
C VAL A 43 10.74 0.91 -2.50
N ASP A 44 12.01 0.68 -2.16
CA ASP A 44 12.74 -0.56 -2.50
C ASP A 44 12.64 -0.96 -4.01
N GLY A 45 12.54 0.04 -4.88
CA GLY A 45 12.36 -0.13 -6.33
C GLY A 45 10.93 -0.50 -6.76
N TRP A 46 9.95 -0.41 -5.87
CA TRP A 46 8.53 -0.57 -6.15
C TRP A 46 7.87 0.79 -6.30
N LEU A 47 7.10 0.98 -7.38
CA LEU A 47 6.22 2.13 -7.49
C LEU A 47 4.94 1.83 -6.73
N CYS A 48 4.75 2.48 -5.58
CA CYS A 48 3.57 2.34 -4.75
C CYS A 48 2.65 3.55 -4.92
N VAL A 49 1.35 3.30 -5.03
CA VAL A 49 0.30 4.30 -5.16
C VAL A 49 -0.76 4.01 -4.11
N SER A 50 -1.17 5.04 -3.38
CA SER A 50 -2.29 4.93 -2.46
C SER A 50 -3.61 5.01 -3.24
N GLY A 51 -4.53 4.10 -2.91
CA GLY A 51 -5.87 4.06 -3.47
C GLY A 51 -6.88 4.88 -2.66
N PRO A 52 -8.00 5.27 -3.26
CA PRO A 52 -9.17 5.73 -2.53
C PRO A 52 -9.84 4.56 -1.77
N PRO A 53 -10.47 4.80 -0.59
CA PRO A 53 -10.64 6.09 0.08
C PRO A 53 -9.40 6.53 0.86
N ALA A 54 -9.35 7.83 1.06
CA ALA A 54 -8.39 8.63 1.80
C ALA A 54 -7.83 8.14 3.15
N ALA A 55 -8.42 7.10 3.72
CA ALA A 55 -8.01 6.50 4.98
C ALA A 55 -7.04 5.32 4.72
N GLN A 56 -6.10 5.49 3.79
CA GLN A 56 -5.12 4.46 3.42
C GLN A 56 -5.79 3.15 2.95
N GLY A 57 -7.01 3.22 2.41
CA GLY A 57 -7.90 2.07 2.21
C GLY A 57 -7.43 1.06 1.17
N GLY A 58 -6.55 1.47 0.27
CA GLY A 58 -5.87 0.59 -0.68
C GLY A 58 -4.44 1.05 -0.93
N THR A 59 -3.52 0.13 -1.15
CA THR A 59 -2.15 0.42 -1.61
C THR A 59 -1.80 -0.58 -2.70
N THR A 60 -1.43 -0.05 -3.86
CA THR A 60 -0.96 -0.86 -4.97
C THR A 60 0.51 -0.57 -5.18
N CYS A 61 1.36 -1.57 -5.02
CA CYS A 61 2.77 -1.49 -5.34
C CYS A 61 3.08 -2.37 -6.54
N SER A 62 3.79 -1.83 -7.53
CA SER A 62 4.18 -2.55 -8.75
C SER A 62 5.68 -2.47 -8.98
N LYS A 63 6.28 -3.58 -9.41
CA LYS A 63 7.69 -3.70 -9.80
C LYS A 63 7.81 -4.69 -10.96
N GLY A 64 8.01 -4.17 -12.16
CA GLY A 64 7.94 -4.98 -13.38
C GLY A 64 6.58 -5.64 -13.52
N GLU A 65 6.54 -6.96 -13.60
CA GLU A 65 5.31 -7.77 -13.68
C GLU A 65 4.73 -8.12 -12.30
N GLN A 66 5.45 -7.82 -11.21
CA GLN A 66 4.99 -8.13 -9.86
C GLN A 66 4.08 -7.02 -9.34
N THR A 67 2.96 -7.41 -8.73
CA THR A 67 2.01 -6.48 -8.11
C THR A 67 1.66 -6.96 -6.71
N VAL A 68 1.70 -6.02 -5.76
CA VAL A 68 1.26 -6.19 -4.37
C VAL A 68 0.05 -5.28 -4.17
N LEU A 69 -1.05 -5.88 -3.71
CA LEU A 69 -2.28 -5.20 -3.36
C LEU A 69 -2.49 -5.34 -1.86
N ALA A 70 -2.54 -4.22 -1.17
CA ALA A 70 -2.93 -4.13 0.23
C ALA A 70 -4.27 -3.42 0.33
N ALA A 71 -5.24 -4.08 0.96
CA ALA A 71 -6.49 -3.44 1.35
C ALA A 71 -6.45 -3.23 2.87
N VAL A 72 -6.85 -2.04 3.30
CA VAL A 72 -7.11 -1.80 4.72
C VAL A 72 -8.60 -1.98 4.95
N VAL A 73 -8.97 -3.14 5.49
CA VAL A 73 -10.33 -3.35 5.96
C VAL A 73 -10.46 -2.80 7.39
N PRO A 74 -11.60 -2.19 7.75
CA PRO A 74 -11.89 -1.89 9.14
C PRO A 74 -11.76 -3.19 9.94
N ALA A 75 -11.08 -3.15 11.09
CA ALA A 75 -11.15 -4.26 12.02
C ALA A 75 -12.58 -4.24 12.58
N GLU A 76 -13.32 -5.34 12.40
CA GLU A 76 -14.63 -5.55 13.03
C GLU A 76 -14.57 -5.48 14.56
#